data_AF-A0A352Z850-F1
#
_entry.id   AF-A0A352Z850-F1
#
_cell.length_a   1.000
_cell.length_b   1.000
_cell.length_c   1.000
_cell.angle_alpha   90.00
_cell.angle_beta   90.00
_cell.angle_gamma   90.00
#
_symmetry.space_group_name_H-M   'P 1'
#
loop_
_entity.id
_entity.type
_entity.pdbx_description
1 polymer ?
#
loop_
_entity_poly.entity_id
_entity_poly.type
_entity_poly.pdbx_seq_one_letter_code
_entity_poly.pdbx_strand_id
1 'polypeptide(L)'
;VGKYNVDIKGFEAFLDSISFFSPSTSLIMIDEIGKMECLSDLFKKLLKEIVDSEKLMIATIALRGGGLIADIKNRSDIKLFEIKQGNRDSLLYEILKEITPKNSSPLVCPSYTTLTPSTKTQSFSSKE
;
A
#
# COMPACT_ATOMS: atom_id res chain seq x y z
N VAL A 1 15.87 -0.66 15.51
CA VAL A 1 16.21 0.68 15.98
C VAL A 1 17.72 0.78 16.08
N GLY A 2 18.34 1.50 15.14
CA GLY A 2 19.78 1.75 15.12
C GLY A 2 20.12 2.98 15.96
N LYS A 3 21.00 3.86 15.44
CA LYS A 3 21.39 5.11 16.10
C LYS A 3 20.29 6.19 16.17
N TYR A 4 19.16 5.97 15.50
CA TYR A 4 18.02 6.89 15.47
C TYR A 4 16.97 6.47 16.49
N ASN A 5 16.52 7.44 17.29
CA ASN A 5 15.41 7.28 18.22
C ASN A 5 14.09 7.63 17.54
N VAL A 6 13.01 6.97 17.97
CA VAL A 6 11.65 7.28 17.53
C VAL A 6 11.01 8.19 18.57
N ASP A 7 10.46 9.33 18.14
CA ASP A 7 9.61 10.15 19.00
C ASP A 7 8.21 9.53 19.09
N ILE A 8 8.08 8.55 19.99
CA ILE A 8 6.83 7.82 20.20
C ILE A 8 5.72 8.78 20.65
N LYS A 9 6.03 9.74 21.53
CA LYS A 9 5.01 10.67 22.05
C LYS A 9 4.47 11.59 20.97
N GLY A 10 5.36 12.17 20.16
CA GLY A 10 4.95 13.00 19.02
C GLY A 10 4.16 12.21 17.99
N PHE A 11 4.57 10.97 17.72
CA PHE A 11 3.84 10.07 16.83
C PHE A 11 2.45 9.72 17.35
N GLU A 12 2.31 9.36 18.63
CA GLU A 12 1.02 9.04 19.24
C GLU A 12 0.07 10.25 19.28
N ALA A 13 0.59 11.43 19.62
CA ALA A 13 -0.20 12.66 19.57
C ALA A 13 -0.68 12.99 18.14
N PHE A 14 0.12 12.70 17.12
CA PHE A 14 -0.30 12.82 15.73
C PHE A 14 -1.40 11.81 15.38
N LEU A 15 -1.27 10.54 15.77
CA LEU A 15 -2.29 9.52 15.54
C LEU A 15 -3.64 9.89 16.18
N ASP A 16 -3.62 10.40 17.41
CA ASP A 16 -4.82 10.85 18.14
C ASP A 16 -5.53 12.03 17.45
N SER A 17 -4.81 12.82 16.66
CA SER A 17 -5.40 13.94 15.91
C SER A 17 -6.19 13.50 14.67
N ILE A 18 -6.06 12.23 14.24
CA ILE A 18 -6.64 11.72 13.01
C ILE A 18 -7.94 10.95 13.31
N SER A 19 -9.03 11.33 12.63
CA SER A 19 -10.33 10.66 12.75
C SER A 19 -10.47 9.48 11.78
N PHE A 20 -9.70 8.41 12.00
CA PHE A 20 -9.71 7.21 11.13
C PHE A 20 -11.10 6.59 10.94
N PHE A 21 -11.91 6.58 12.00
CA PHE A 21 -13.22 5.94 12.00
C PHE A 21 -14.39 6.89 11.74
N SER A 22 -14.13 8.11 11.25
CA SER A 22 -15.21 9.00 10.83
C SER A 22 -16.08 8.32 9.77
N PRO A 23 -17.42 8.51 9.79
CA PRO A 23 -18.30 8.05 8.71
C PRO A 23 -17.88 8.56 7.33
N SER A 24 -17.29 9.75 7.26
CA SER A 24 -16.82 10.37 6.01
C SER A 24 -15.50 9.79 5.47
N THR A 25 -14.76 9.03 6.27
CA THR A 25 -13.49 8.43 5.85
C THR A 25 -13.77 7.21 4.96
N SER A 26 -13.46 7.30 3.68
CA SER A 26 -13.66 6.22 2.71
C SER A 26 -12.42 5.35 2.50
N LEU A 27 -11.22 5.91 2.70
CA LEU A 27 -9.94 5.25 2.48
C LEU A 27 -8.93 5.69 3.54
N ILE A 28 -8.19 4.73 4.07
CA ILE A 28 -7.06 4.97 4.98
C ILE A 28 -5.76 4.60 4.25
N MET A 29 -4.80 5.51 4.21
CA MET A 29 -3.46 5.26 3.67
C MET A 29 -2.42 5.25 4.79
N ILE A 30 -1.57 4.23 4.81
CA ILE A 30 -0.48 4.11 5.78
C ILE A 30 0.83 3.80 5.04
N ASP A 31 1.78 4.72 5.14
CA ASP A 31 3.14 4.52 4.66
C ASP A 31 4.09 4.85 5.82
N GLU A 32 4.66 3.90 6.57
CA GLU A 32 4.73 2.44 6.42
C GLU A 32 4.23 1.71 7.69
N ILE A 33 3.82 0.44 7.57
CA ILE A 33 3.72 -0.50 8.70
C ILE A 33 5.08 -1.17 8.90
N GLY A 34 5.94 -0.50 9.66
CA GLY A 34 7.31 -0.92 9.93
C GLY A 34 7.60 -1.24 11.39
N LYS A 35 8.83 -1.70 11.62
CA LYS A 35 9.32 -2.02 12.97
C LYS A 35 9.35 -0.78 13.89
N MET A 36 9.56 0.41 13.31
CA MET A 36 9.74 1.65 14.07
C MET A 36 8.39 2.16 14.59
N GLU A 37 7.37 2.11 13.75
CA GLU A 37 5.99 2.51 14.02
C GLU A 37 5.36 1.54 15.02
N CYS A 38 5.66 0.25 14.90
CA CYS A 38 5.23 -0.79 15.85
C CYS A 38 5.85 -0.68 17.26
N LEU A 39 6.74 0.29 17.52
CA LEU A 39 7.17 0.61 18.88
C LEU A 39 6.10 1.34 19.68
N SER A 40 5.15 1.99 19.01
CA SER A 40 3.98 2.59 19.66
C SER A 40 2.91 1.53 19.92
N ASP A 41 2.48 1.39 21.18
CA ASP A 41 1.37 0.51 21.54
C ASP A 41 0.04 1.05 21.00
N LEU A 42 -0.12 2.39 20.97
CA LEU A 42 -1.28 3.04 20.37
C LEU A 42 -1.38 2.70 18.88
N PHE A 43 -0.28 2.83 18.12
CA PHE A 43 -0.27 2.50 16.70
C PHE A 43 -0.64 1.03 16.46
N LYS A 44 -0.08 0.09 17.24
CA LYS A 44 -0.42 -1.34 17.12
C LYS A 44 -1.91 -1.60 17.38
N LYS A 45 -2.48 -0.96 18.40
CA LYS A 45 -3.91 -1.06 18.73
C LYS A 45 -4.77 -0.50 17.60
N LEU A 46 -4.46 0.72 17.17
CA LEU A 46 -5.18 1.41 16.09
C LEU A 46 -5.12 0.61 14.78
N LEU A 47 -3.95 0.07 14.42
CA LEU A 47 -3.78 -0.73 13.21
C LEU A 47 -4.64 -2.00 13.27
N LYS A 48 -4.74 -2.64 14.43
CA LYS A 48 -5.66 -3.77 14.63
C LYS A 48 -7.11 -3.36 14.41
N GLU A 49 -7.54 -2.24 15.01
CA GLU A 49 -8.90 -1.71 14.84
C GLU A 49 -9.21 -1.33 13.38
N ILE A 50 -8.26 -0.72 12.67
CA ILE A 50 -8.40 -0.38 11.23
C ILE A 50 -8.56 -1.64 10.40
N VAL A 51 -7.69 -2.63 10.61
CA VAL A 51 -7.68 -3.89 9.84
C VAL A 51 -8.90 -4.77 10.16
N ASP A 52 -9.47 -4.66 11.37
CA ASP A 52 -10.71 -5.33 11.76
C ASP A 52 -11.98 -4.54 11.35
N SER A 53 -11.83 -3.35 10.77
CA SER A 53 -12.96 -2.53 10.31
C SER A 53 -13.34 -2.80 8.85
N GLU A 54 -14.52 -2.33 8.43
CA GLU A 54 -14.96 -2.37 7.03
C GLU A 54 -14.36 -1.23 6.18
N LYS A 55 -13.46 -0.42 6.74
CA LYS A 55 -12.83 0.69 6.01
C LYS A 55 -11.80 0.15 5.01
N LEU A 56 -11.81 0.67 3.79
CA LEU A 56 -10.78 0.37 2.82
C LEU A 56 -9.44 0.93 3.31
N MET A 57 -8.40 0.09 3.33
CA MET A 57 -7.05 0.47 3.72
C MET A 57 -6.05 0.10 2.61
N ILE A 58 -5.15 1.03 2.31
CA ILE A 58 -3.94 0.76 1.51
C ILE A 58 -2.75 1.07 2.39
N ALA A 59 -1.84 0.11 2.53
CA ALA A 59 -0.65 0.31 3.35
C ALA A 59 0.59 -0.29 2.68
N THR A 60 1.74 0.35 2.90
CA THR A 60 3.03 -0.31 2.71
C THR A 60 3.39 -1.03 4.01
N ILE A 61 4.04 -2.19 3.90
CA ILE A 61 4.39 -3.01 5.06
C ILE A 61 5.78 -3.61 4.87
N ALA A 62 6.59 -3.57 5.93
CA ALA A 62 7.96 -4.02 5.91
C ALA A 62 8.08 -5.44 5.35
N LEU A 63 9.00 -5.68 4.41
CA LEU A 63 9.17 -6.99 3.76
C LEU A 63 9.42 -8.11 4.78
N ARG A 64 10.15 -7.83 5.86
CA ARG A 64 10.45 -8.74 6.97
C ARG A 64 9.97 -8.15 8.29
N GLY A 65 9.45 -9.00 9.16
CA GLY A 65 8.96 -8.64 10.49
C GLY A 65 8.20 -9.81 11.12
N GLY A 66 8.23 -9.90 12.44
CA GLY A 66 7.42 -10.85 13.21
C GLY A 66 6.26 -10.15 13.93
N GLY A 67 5.55 -10.89 14.77
CA GLY A 67 4.39 -10.36 15.52
C GLY A 67 3.37 -9.73 14.59
N LEU A 68 2.92 -8.51 14.92
CA LEU A 68 1.87 -7.81 14.18
C LEU A 68 2.12 -7.71 12.66
N ILE A 69 3.37 -7.52 12.23
CA ILE A 69 3.70 -7.45 10.79
C ILE A 69 3.42 -8.80 10.10
N ALA A 70 3.79 -9.91 10.73
CA ALA A 70 3.53 -11.24 10.20
C ALA A 70 2.04 -11.58 10.27
N ASP A 71 1.38 -11.21 11.37
CA ASP A 71 -0.04 -11.46 11.59
C ASP A 71 -0.89 -10.78 10.52
N ILE A 72 -0.62 -9.51 10.20
CA ILE A 72 -1.31 -8.76 9.14
C ILE A 72 -1.10 -9.44 7.78
N LYS A 73 0.12 -9.83 7.44
CA LYS A 73 0.41 -10.49 6.15
C LYS A 73 -0.27 -11.84 5.97
N ASN A 74 -0.58 -12.53 7.06
CA ASN A 74 -1.19 -13.85 7.04
C ASN A 74 -2.73 -13.81 7.04
N ARG A 75 -3.33 -12.62 7.10
CA ARG A 75 -4.79 -12.50 7.06
C ARG A 75 -5.33 -12.87 5.69
N SER A 76 -6.42 -13.64 5.68
CA SER A 76 -7.08 -14.10 4.46
C SER A 76 -7.86 -13.02 3.72
N ASP A 77 -8.21 -11.93 4.40
CA ASP A 77 -8.97 -10.79 3.88
C ASP A 77 -8.08 -9.65 3.36
N ILE A 78 -6.75 -9.83 3.36
CA ILE A 78 -5.79 -8.85 2.85
C ILE A 78 -5.20 -9.32 1.52
N LYS A 79 -5.16 -8.41 0.54
CA LYS A 79 -4.43 -8.59 -0.71
C LYS A 79 -3.00 -8.05 -0.55
N LEU A 80 -2.00 -8.92 -0.56
CA LEU A 80 -0.60 -8.54 -0.46
C LEU A 80 0.05 -8.46 -1.85
N PHE A 81 0.67 -7.32 -2.15
CA PHE A 81 1.49 -7.12 -3.34
C PHE A 81 2.95 -6.98 -2.96
N GLU A 82 3.81 -7.85 -3.51
CA GLU A 82 5.26 -7.70 -3.35
C GLU A 82 5.83 -6.82 -4.48
N ILE A 83 6.34 -5.65 -4.13
CA ILE A 83 6.98 -4.75 -5.07
C ILE A 83 8.40 -5.24 -5.37
N LYS A 84 8.66 -5.51 -6.65
CA LYS A 84 9.95 -5.86 -7.24
C LYS A 84 10.28 -4.86 -8.33
N GLN A 85 11.55 -4.78 -8.70
CA GLN A 85 11.98 -3.88 -9.78
C GLN A 85 11.22 -4.12 -11.09
N GLY A 86 10.94 -5.39 -11.43
CA GLY A 86 10.29 -5.76 -12.68
C GLY A 86 8.76 -5.60 -12.74
N ASN A 87 8.07 -5.39 -11.60
CA ASN A 87 6.61 -5.22 -11.57
C ASN A 87 6.16 -3.85 -11.03
N ARG A 88 7.10 -2.98 -10.64
CA ARG A 88 6.79 -1.68 -10.02
C ARG A 88 5.84 -0.83 -10.88
N ASP A 89 6.07 -0.79 -12.18
CA ASP A 89 5.29 0.07 -13.09
C ASP A 89 3.89 -0.51 -13.40
N SER A 90 3.72 -1.83 -13.32
CA SER A 90 2.43 -2.49 -13.56
C SER A 90 1.55 -2.58 -12.30
N LEU A 91 2.17 -2.59 -11.11
CA LEU A 91 1.48 -2.77 -9.84
C LEU A 91 0.40 -1.72 -9.55
N LEU A 92 0.61 -0.48 -10.01
CA LEU A 92 -0.42 0.56 -9.87
C LEU A 92 -1.75 0.10 -10.49
N TYR A 93 -1.71 -0.48 -11.69
CA TYR A 93 -2.91 -0.94 -12.37
C TYR A 93 -3.57 -2.12 -11.64
N GLU A 94 -2.77 -3.03 -11.11
CA GLU A 94 -3.26 -4.17 -10.33
C GLU A 94 -3.95 -3.72 -9.04
N ILE A 95 -3.35 -2.78 -8.31
CA ILE A 95 -3.94 -2.22 -7.08
C ILE A 95 -5.23 -1.47 -7.41
N LEU A 96 -5.23 -0.61 -8.44
CA LEU A 96 -6.42 0.12 -8.87
C LEU A 96 -7.58 -0.82 -9.21
N LYS A 97 -7.30 -1.96 -9.84
CA LYS A 97 -8.33 -2.96 -10.18
C LYS A 97 -9.00 -3.58 -8.94
N GLU A 98 -8.29 -3.73 -7.84
CA GLU A 98 -8.84 -4.28 -6.60
C GLU A 98 -9.68 -3.25 -5.82
N ILE A 99 -9.31 -1.97 -5.85
CA ILE A 99 -9.97 -0.92 -5.05
C ILE A 99 -11.05 -0.15 -5.80
N THR A 100 -11.04 -0.19 -7.12
CA THR A 100 -12.02 0.54 -7.95
C THR A 100 -13.31 -0.26 -8.05
N PRO A 101 -14.49 0.31 -7.69
CA PRO A 101 -15.76 -0.37 -7.84
C PRO A 101 -15.99 -0.80 -9.30
N LYS A 102 -16.44 -2.04 -9.52
CA LYS A 102 -16.67 -2.61 -10.87
C LYS A 102 -17.66 -1.82 -11.75
N ASN A 103 -18.39 -0.86 -11.17
CA ASN A 103 -19.36 0.01 -11.85
C ASN A 103 -18.92 1.46 -12.01
N SER A 104 -17.66 1.79 -11.70
CA SER A 104 -17.13 3.14 -11.91
C SER A 104 -16.48 3.27 -13.28
N SER A 105 -16.72 4.41 -13.95
CA SER A 105 -16.07 4.77 -15.21
C SER A 105 -14.55 4.71 -15.07
N PRO A 106 -13.81 4.33 -16.14
CA PRO A 106 -12.37 4.17 -16.07
C PRO A 106 -11.72 5.44 -15.54
N LEU A 107 -10.86 5.30 -14.52
CA LEU A 107 -10.05 6.39 -13.99
C LEU A 107 -9.13 6.87 -15.10
N VAL A 108 -9.48 8.00 -15.72
CA VAL A 108 -8.60 8.70 -16.65
C VAL A 108 -7.60 9.51 -15.81
N CYS A 109 -6.43 8.94 -15.57
CA CYS A 109 -5.30 9.68 -15.04
C CYS A 109 -4.73 10.60 -16.15
N PRO A 110 -4.75 11.94 -16.01
CA PRO A 110 -4.42 12.83 -17.13
C PRO A 110 -2.94 12.89 -17.57
N SER A 111 -2.04 12.05 -17.05
CA SER A 111 -0.59 12.28 -17.24
C SER A 111 0.33 11.05 -17.30
N TYR A 112 -0.17 9.82 -17.45
CA TYR A 112 0.71 8.70 -17.79
C TYR A 112 0.28 8.06 -19.11
N THR A 113 1.04 8.39 -20.14
CA THR A 113 0.97 7.85 -21.51
C THR A 113 0.76 6.34 -21.48
N THR A 114 -0.23 5.88 -22.26
CA THR A 114 -0.56 4.47 -22.48
C THR A 114 0.68 3.67 -22.90
N LEU A 115 1.23 2.86 -22.00
CA LEU A 115 2.13 1.78 -22.39
C LEU A 115 1.27 0.63 -22.94
N THR A 116 1.09 0.62 -24.26
CA THR A 116 0.63 -0.57 -24.97
C THR A 116 1.86 -1.41 -25.34
N PRO A 117 1.87 -2.73 -25.10
CA PRO A 117 2.95 -3.58 -25.58
C PRO A 117 2.73 -3.82 -27.08
N SER A 118 3.48 -3.10 -27.92
CA SER A 118 3.52 -3.40 -29.35
C SER A 118 4.48 -4.57 -29.60
N THR A 119 3.91 -5.73 -29.91
CA THR A 119 4.61 -6.84 -30.52
C THR A 119 4.98 -6.42 -31.94
N LYS A 120 6.28 -6.19 -32.22
CA LYS A 120 6.81 -6.22 -33.58
C LYS A 120 8.12 -6.99 -33.62
N THR A 121 8.00 -8.22 -34.09
CA THR A 121 9.07 -8.98 -34.75
C THR A 121 9.67 -8.12 -35.85
N GLN A 122 10.96 -7.79 -35.74
CA GLN A 122 11.73 -7.25 -36.85
C GLN A 122 12.65 -8.35 -37.40
N SER A 123 12.30 -8.83 -38.59
CA SER A 123 13.19 -9.54 -39.49
C SER A 123 14.32 -8.61 -39.92
N PHE A 124 15.56 -9.00 -39.66
CA PHE A 124 16.76 -8.32 -40.13
C PHE A 124 17.02 -8.73 -41.59
N SER A 125 16.96 -7.78 -42.52
CA SER A 125 17.49 -7.96 -43.88
C SER A 125 18.68 -7.02 -44.04
N SER A 126 19.85 -7.62 -44.25
CA SER A 126 21.10 -6.96 -44.64
C SER A 126 21.03 -6.33 -46.04
N LYS A 127 22.01 -5.44 -46.31
CA LYS A 127 22.43 -4.76 -47.57
C LYS A 127 22.19 -3.25 -47.49
N GLU A 128 23.14 -2.35 -47.73
CA GLU A 128 24.53 -2.37 -48.22
C GLU A 128 25.33 -1.29 -47.47
#